data_AF-A0A0B2UFP8-F1
#
_entry.id   AF-A0A0B2UFP8-F1
#
_cell.length_a   1.000
_cell.length_b   1.000
_cell.length_c   1.000
_cell.angle_alpha   90.00
_cell.angle_beta   90.00
_cell.angle_gamma   90.00
#
_symmetry.space_group_name_H-M   'P 1'
#
loop_
_entity.id
_entity.type
_entity.pdbx_description
1 polymer ?
#
loop_
_entity_poly.entity_id
_entity_poly.type
_entity_poly.pdbx_seq_one_letter_code
_entity_poly.pdbx_strand_id
1 'polypeptide(L)'
;MHRKTHKSNKKIVKALKNAGYKEPFRLIVEEQFIAEINRSMLRLKHITDIFKSQPRLGVTKCAYKAYQKLRKTDRNDFCRYIEVMNCGHEQTESSFDCIQELIQNANKKKWYILASNSYQITEGIAKKKRLPIITCTKGGLEIKADFEIVPVDTGINSGVSADEIARLDMALYNDINQYSINP
;
A
#
# COMPACT_ATOMS: atom_id res chain seq x y z
N MET A 1 8.83 15.99 1.88
CA MET A 1 7.90 15.14 2.66
C MET A 1 8.10 15.40 4.15
N HIS A 2 7.05 15.67 4.92
CA HIS A 2 7.16 15.88 6.36
C HIS A 2 7.75 14.65 7.07
N ARG A 3 8.67 14.88 8.03
CA ARG A 3 9.38 13.82 8.77
C ARG A 3 8.44 12.81 9.43
N LYS A 4 7.28 13.26 9.93
CA LYS A 4 6.25 12.40 10.54
C LYS A 4 5.66 11.42 9.51
N THR A 5 5.20 11.93 8.36
CA THR A 5 4.66 11.12 7.26
C THR A 5 5.68 10.14 6.72
N HIS A 6 6.95 10.55 6.56
CA HIS A 6 8.02 9.65 6.12
C HIS A 6 8.21 8.46 7.09
N LYS A 7 8.24 8.72 8.41
CA LYS A 7 8.35 7.66 9.41
C LYS A 7 7.14 6.72 9.39
N SER A 8 5.93 7.27 9.25
CA SER A 8 4.69 6.49 9.15
C SER A 8 4.70 5.57 7.92
N ASN A 9 4.94 6.13 6.73
CA ASN A 9 5.00 5.37 5.48
C ASN A 9 6.05 4.25 5.56
N LYS A 10 7.24 4.51 6.14
CA LYS A 10 8.27 3.48 6.32
C LYS A 10 7.78 2.30 7.16
N LYS A 11 7.04 2.57 8.25
CA LYS A 11 6.46 1.51 9.10
C LYS A 11 5.42 0.70 8.33
N ILE A 12 4.55 1.37 7.58
CA ILE A 12 3.50 0.71 6.79
C ILE A 12 4.07 -0.12 5.65
N VAL A 13 5.10 0.36 4.95
CA VAL A 13 5.80 -0.43 3.91
C VAL A 13 6.45 -1.69 4.50
N LYS A 14 6.98 -1.61 5.73
CA LYS A 14 7.48 -2.82 6.42
C LYS A 14 6.33 -3.78 6.74
N ALA A 15 5.20 -3.27 7.25
CA ALA A 15 4.02 -4.07 7.53
C ALA A 15 3.42 -4.73 6.28
N LEU A 16 3.39 -4.02 5.14
CA LEU A 16 3.00 -4.55 3.84
C LEU A 16 3.80 -5.80 3.46
N LYS A 17 5.13 -5.73 3.60
CA LYS A 17 6.01 -6.87 3.30
C LYS A 17 5.70 -8.07 4.19
N ASN A 18 5.49 -7.83 5.49
CA ASN A 18 5.12 -8.88 6.45
C ASN A 18 3.73 -9.48 6.14
N ALA A 19 2.80 -8.67 5.63
CA ALA A 19 1.48 -9.11 5.19
C ALA A 19 1.49 -9.83 3.82
N GLY A 20 2.66 -10.07 3.22
CA GLY A 20 2.81 -10.82 1.98
C GLY A 20 2.80 -10.00 0.69
N TYR A 21 2.77 -8.66 0.77
CA TYR A 21 2.97 -7.81 -0.40
C TYR A 21 4.41 -7.92 -0.87
N LYS A 22 4.60 -8.33 -2.12
CA LYS A 22 5.92 -8.55 -2.73
C LYS A 22 6.29 -7.43 -3.68
N GLU A 23 7.58 -7.15 -3.75
CA GLU A 23 8.13 -6.27 -4.76
C GLU A 23 8.13 -6.96 -6.14
N PRO A 24 7.92 -6.20 -7.23
CA PRO A 24 7.56 -4.78 -7.25
C PRO A 24 6.10 -4.58 -6.79
N PHE A 25 5.88 -3.62 -5.88
CA PHE A 25 4.54 -3.31 -5.38
C PHE A 25 3.63 -2.87 -6.53
N ARG A 26 2.40 -3.38 -6.57
CA ARG A 26 1.43 -3.11 -7.64
C ARG A 26 0.44 -2.07 -7.18
N LEU A 27 0.48 -0.89 -7.79
CA LEU A 27 -0.41 0.22 -7.47
C LEU A 27 -1.45 0.38 -8.57
N ILE A 28 -2.73 0.34 -8.20
CA ILE A 28 -3.84 0.70 -9.08
C ILE A 28 -4.15 2.18 -8.85
N VAL A 29 -3.89 2.99 -9.87
CA VAL A 29 -3.97 4.44 -9.83
C VAL A 29 -5.30 4.92 -10.44
N GLU A 30 -5.91 5.87 -9.76
CA GLU A 30 -7.19 6.50 -10.10
C GLU A 30 -6.99 7.96 -10.57
N GLU A 31 -7.92 8.50 -11.36
CA GLU A 31 -7.77 9.77 -12.06
C GLU A 31 -7.54 11.00 -11.17
N GLN A 32 -8.24 11.12 -10.04
CA GLN A 32 -8.10 12.23 -9.11
C GLN A 32 -6.72 12.19 -8.43
N PHE A 33 -6.20 11.00 -8.16
CA PHE A 33 -4.83 10.86 -7.68
C PHE A 33 -3.81 11.34 -8.71
N ILE A 34 -3.97 10.98 -9.99
CA ILE A 34 -3.09 11.48 -11.08
C ILE A 34 -3.16 13.00 -11.16
N ALA A 35 -4.37 13.56 -11.13
CA ALA A 35 -4.59 15.01 -11.17
C ALA A 35 -3.92 15.72 -9.98
N GLU A 36 -4.02 15.15 -8.78
CA GLU A 36 -3.43 15.73 -7.56
C GLU A 36 -1.90 15.61 -7.52
N ILE A 37 -1.33 14.48 -7.95
CA ILE A 37 0.12 14.30 -8.13
C ILE A 37 0.66 15.38 -9.08
N ASN A 38 -0.01 15.58 -10.22
CA ASN A 38 0.38 16.56 -11.22
C ASN A 38 0.27 17.99 -10.68
N ARG A 39 -0.84 18.31 -9.99
CA ARG A 39 -1.06 19.62 -9.33
C ARG A 39 0.03 19.90 -8.29
N SER A 40 0.41 18.90 -7.52
CA SER A 40 1.44 18.98 -6.49
C SER A 40 2.88 18.90 -7.05
N MET A 41 3.04 18.82 -8.38
CA MET A 41 4.35 18.65 -9.05
C MET A 41 5.16 17.45 -8.54
N LEU A 42 4.46 16.44 -8.01
CA LEU A 42 5.08 15.18 -7.63
C LEU A 42 5.35 14.34 -8.88
N ARG A 43 6.25 13.38 -8.71
CA ARG A 43 6.90 12.60 -9.78
C ARG A 43 7.15 11.20 -9.29
N LEU A 44 7.42 10.27 -10.21
CA LEU A 44 7.69 8.86 -9.91
C LEU A 44 8.69 8.67 -8.76
N LYS A 45 9.78 9.46 -8.73
CA LYS A 45 10.78 9.43 -7.64
C LYS A 45 10.18 9.50 -6.24
N HIS A 46 9.14 10.32 -6.03
CA HIS A 46 8.52 10.51 -4.73
C HIS A 46 7.76 9.26 -4.29
N ILE A 47 7.21 8.48 -5.23
CA ILE A 47 6.57 7.21 -4.95
C ILE A 47 7.64 6.14 -4.72
N THR A 48 8.68 6.09 -5.56
CA THR A 48 9.83 5.19 -5.38
C THR A 48 10.50 5.39 -4.02
N ASP A 49 10.62 6.62 -3.55
CA ASP A 49 11.19 6.95 -2.24
C ASP A 49 10.41 6.38 -1.06
N ILE A 50 9.10 6.17 -1.23
CA ILE A 50 8.24 5.59 -0.20
C ILE A 50 8.47 4.08 -0.13
N PHE A 51 8.43 3.39 -1.26
CA PHE A 51 8.56 1.93 -1.30
C PHE A 51 10.01 1.44 -1.22
N LYS A 52 10.99 2.33 -1.45
CA LYS A 52 12.42 1.99 -1.62
C LYS A 52 12.68 0.95 -2.73
N SER A 53 11.73 0.86 -3.66
CA SER A 53 11.74 0.03 -4.86
C SER A 53 10.85 0.70 -5.90
N GLN A 54 11.02 0.34 -7.17
CA GLN A 54 10.18 0.88 -8.25
C GLN A 54 8.84 0.12 -8.28
N PRO A 55 7.72 0.76 -7.90
CA PRO A 55 6.41 0.12 -8.00
C PRO A 55 5.98 -0.04 -9.46
N ARG A 56 5.16 -1.05 -9.73
CA ARG A 56 4.39 -1.14 -10.98
C ARG A 56 3.12 -0.33 -10.82
N LEU A 57 3.00 0.73 -11.62
CA LEU A 57 1.83 1.61 -11.62
C LEU A 57 0.91 1.20 -12.78
N GLY A 58 -0.35 0.92 -12.48
CA GLY A 58 -1.38 0.63 -13.48
C GLY A 58 -2.59 1.54 -13.30
N VAL A 59 -3.22 1.97 -14.39
CA VAL A 59 -4.49 2.72 -14.40
C VAL A 59 -5.47 1.97 -15.29
N THR A 60 -6.72 1.77 -14.87
CA THR A 60 -7.71 1.13 -15.75
C THR A 60 -8.02 2.01 -16.95
N LYS A 61 -8.39 1.42 -18.09
CA LYS A 61 -8.81 2.17 -19.28
C LYS A 61 -9.94 3.16 -18.97
N CYS A 62 -10.90 2.80 -18.11
CA CYS A 62 -11.98 3.69 -17.69
C CYS A 62 -11.46 4.90 -16.88
N ALA A 63 -10.62 4.66 -15.87
CA ALA A 63 -10.02 5.74 -15.07
C ALA A 63 -9.08 6.63 -15.92
N TYR A 64 -8.34 6.03 -16.85
CA TYR A 64 -7.51 6.78 -17.78
C TYR A 64 -8.33 7.71 -18.67
N LYS A 65 -9.45 7.22 -19.22
CA LYS A 65 -10.39 8.06 -20.00
C LYS A 65 -11.02 9.15 -19.14
N ALA A 66 -11.36 8.86 -17.88
CA ALA A 66 -11.84 9.87 -16.95
C ALA A 66 -10.79 10.96 -16.72
N TYR A 67 -9.53 10.58 -16.52
CA TYR A 67 -8.40 11.50 -16.39
C TYR A 67 -8.22 12.38 -17.64
N GLN A 68 -8.29 11.80 -18.84
CA GLN A 68 -8.17 12.54 -20.11
C GLN A 68 -9.22 13.65 -20.26
N LYS A 69 -10.41 13.50 -19.63
CA LYS A 69 -11.44 14.56 -19.62
C LYS A 69 -11.09 15.71 -18.66
N LEU A 70 -10.30 15.45 -17.63
CA LEU A 70 -9.96 16.45 -16.59
C LEU A 70 -8.86 17.41 -17.03
N ARG A 71 -7.93 17.00 -17.92
CA ARG A 71 -6.82 17.84 -18.37
C ARG A 71 -6.33 17.48 -19.77
N LYS A 72 -5.79 18.49 -20.47
CA LYS A 72 -4.91 18.29 -21.62
C LYS A 72 -3.54 17.81 -21.11
N THR A 73 -3.04 16.74 -21.71
CA THR A 73 -1.75 16.11 -21.38
C THR A 73 -0.59 17.08 -21.53
N ASP A 74 0.19 17.26 -20.46
CA ASP A 74 1.44 18.05 -20.46
C ASP A 74 2.66 17.14 -20.72
N ARG A 75 3.78 17.72 -21.14
CA ARG A 75 5.08 17.04 -21.25
C ARG A 75 5.52 16.40 -19.94
N ASN A 76 5.13 16.99 -18.81
CA ASN A 76 5.50 16.53 -17.47
C ASN A 76 4.39 15.74 -16.77
N ASP A 77 3.41 15.23 -17.51
CA ASP A 77 2.30 14.47 -16.95
C ASP A 77 2.76 13.15 -16.31
N PHE A 78 2.41 12.96 -15.04
CA PHE A 78 2.68 11.75 -14.28
C PHE A 78 2.10 10.48 -14.93
N CYS A 79 1.03 10.61 -15.72
CA CYS A 79 0.41 9.48 -16.40
C CYS A 79 1.35 8.74 -17.35
N ARG A 80 2.43 9.38 -17.82
CA ARG A 80 3.47 8.77 -18.66
C ARG A 80 4.23 7.61 -17.97
N TYR A 81 4.20 7.56 -16.64
CA TYR A 81 4.84 6.49 -15.86
C TYR A 81 3.88 5.35 -15.51
N ILE A 82 2.63 5.39 -15.99
CA ILE A 82 1.56 4.49 -15.59
C ILE A 82 1.17 3.62 -16.79
N GLU A 83 1.10 2.32 -16.58
CA GLU A 83 0.60 1.36 -17.57
C GLU A 83 -0.93 1.45 -17.66
N VAL A 84 -1.48 1.62 -18.86
CA VAL A 84 -2.93 1.56 -19.06
C VAL A 84 -3.36 0.09 -19.13
N MET A 85 -4.13 -0.34 -18.15
CA MET A 85 -4.64 -1.70 -18.02
C MET A 85 -5.96 -1.85 -18.77
N ASN A 86 -6.09 -2.93 -19.54
CA ASN A 86 -7.37 -3.30 -20.13
C ASN A 86 -8.32 -3.81 -19.03
N CYS A 87 -9.51 -3.19 -18.92
CA CYS A 87 -10.53 -3.54 -17.94
C CYS A 87 -11.68 -4.37 -18.50
N GLY A 88 -11.72 -4.60 -19.82
CA GLY A 88 -12.76 -5.43 -20.45
C GLY A 88 -14.12 -4.75 -20.67
N HIS A 89 -14.31 -3.52 -20.20
CA HIS A 89 -15.54 -2.76 -20.43
C HIS A 89 -15.62 -2.26 -21.88
N GLU A 90 -16.74 -2.55 -22.56
CA GLU A 90 -17.04 -2.03 -23.90
C GLU A 90 -17.28 -0.51 -23.86
N GLN A 91 -18.08 -0.07 -22.89
CA GLN A 91 -18.35 1.34 -22.62
C GLN A 91 -17.49 1.85 -21.46
N THR A 92 -17.37 3.18 -21.37
CA THR A 92 -16.55 3.78 -20.30
C THR A 92 -17.38 3.87 -19.03
N GLU A 93 -17.13 2.93 -18.12
CA GLU A 93 -17.72 2.93 -16.78
C GLU A 93 -17.10 3.99 -15.86
N SER A 94 -17.75 4.21 -14.71
CA SER A 94 -17.15 5.00 -13.65
C SER A 94 -15.86 4.34 -13.14
N SER A 95 -14.89 5.15 -12.71
CA SER A 95 -13.65 4.62 -12.15
C SER A 95 -13.88 3.80 -10.88
N PHE A 96 -14.89 4.16 -10.09
CA PHE A 96 -15.30 3.41 -8.91
C PHE A 96 -15.74 1.99 -9.28
N ASP A 97 -16.70 1.85 -10.20
CA ASP A 97 -17.24 0.55 -10.60
C ASP A 97 -16.16 -0.31 -11.27
N CYS A 98 -15.38 0.30 -12.17
CA CYS A 98 -14.29 -0.37 -12.86
C CYS A 98 -13.22 -0.92 -11.91
N ILE A 99 -12.78 -0.11 -10.93
CA ILE A 99 -11.78 -0.54 -9.95
C ILE A 99 -12.39 -1.54 -8.98
N GLN A 100 -13.65 -1.36 -8.57
CA GLN A 100 -14.35 -2.31 -7.70
C GLN A 100 -14.41 -3.69 -8.35
N GLU A 101 -14.82 -3.77 -9.61
CA GLU A 101 -14.87 -5.02 -10.36
C GLU A 101 -13.47 -5.62 -10.56
N LEU A 102 -12.47 -4.81 -10.90
CA LEU A 102 -11.07 -5.26 -11.01
C LEU A 102 -10.58 -5.92 -9.72
N ILE A 103 -10.90 -5.32 -8.57
CA ILE A 103 -10.53 -5.86 -7.25
C ILE A 103 -11.33 -7.13 -6.93
N GLN A 104 -12.62 -7.19 -7.28
CA GLN A 104 -13.45 -8.39 -7.07
C GLN A 104 -12.98 -9.59 -7.91
N ASN A 105 -12.59 -9.33 -9.16
CA ASN A 105 -12.10 -10.33 -10.10
C ASN A 105 -10.61 -10.64 -9.92
N ALA A 106 -9.93 -9.97 -8.99
CA ALA A 106 -8.54 -10.25 -8.69
C ALA A 106 -8.41 -11.60 -7.98
N ASN A 107 -7.60 -12.51 -8.56
CA ASN A 107 -7.20 -13.72 -7.84
C ASN A 107 -6.63 -13.37 -6.46
N LYS A 108 -6.90 -14.20 -5.45
CA LYS A 108 -6.43 -14.03 -4.05
C LYS A 108 -4.92 -13.77 -3.89
N LYS A 109 -4.11 -14.06 -4.92
CA LYS A 109 -2.66 -13.85 -4.97
C LYS A 109 -2.25 -12.46 -5.51
N LYS A 110 -3.18 -11.65 -6.02
CA LYS A 110 -2.90 -10.31 -6.57
C LYS A 110 -3.03 -9.26 -5.45
N TRP A 111 -1.90 -8.95 -4.82
CA TRP A 111 -1.80 -7.92 -3.79
C TRP A 111 -1.72 -6.53 -4.43
N TYR A 112 -2.83 -5.79 -4.42
CA TYR A 112 -2.91 -4.43 -4.95
C TYR A 112 -2.88 -3.39 -3.82
N ILE A 113 -2.20 -2.28 -4.09
CA ILE A 113 -2.28 -1.06 -3.30
C ILE A 113 -3.09 -0.06 -4.14
N LEU A 114 -4.12 0.54 -3.57
CA LEU A 114 -4.89 1.57 -4.27
C LEU A 114 -4.16 2.91 -4.19
N ALA A 115 -4.14 3.68 -5.26
CA ALA A 115 -3.63 5.05 -5.30
C ALA A 115 -4.77 5.96 -5.74
N SER A 116 -5.47 6.56 -4.77
CA SER A 116 -6.71 7.30 -5.04
C SER A 116 -6.85 8.52 -4.14
N ASN A 117 -7.46 9.56 -4.69
CA ASN A 117 -7.91 10.72 -3.94
C ASN A 117 -9.45 10.80 -3.84
N SER A 118 -10.14 9.85 -4.48
CA SER A 118 -11.60 9.75 -4.43
C SER A 118 -12.06 9.19 -3.08
N TYR A 119 -12.97 9.91 -2.43
CA TYR A 119 -13.63 9.46 -1.20
C TYR A 119 -14.39 8.14 -1.42
N GLN A 120 -15.07 8.01 -2.58
CA GLN A 120 -15.83 6.81 -2.91
C GLN A 120 -14.94 5.58 -3.00
N ILE A 121 -13.75 5.69 -3.61
CA ILE A 121 -12.81 4.56 -3.70
C ILE A 121 -12.14 4.30 -2.35
N THR A 122 -11.81 5.35 -1.60
CA THR A 122 -11.20 5.22 -0.28
C THR A 122 -12.12 4.51 0.72
N GLU A 123 -13.33 5.02 0.92
CA GLU A 123 -14.27 4.45 1.89
C GLU A 123 -15.03 3.25 1.32
N GLY A 124 -15.42 3.30 0.04
CA GLY A 124 -16.23 2.28 -0.59
C GLY A 124 -15.47 1.02 -1.00
N ILE A 125 -14.17 1.12 -1.30
CA ILE A 125 -13.35 -0.02 -1.71
C ILE A 125 -12.23 -0.27 -0.70
N ALA A 126 -11.32 0.70 -0.51
CA ALA A 126 -10.09 0.47 0.24
C ALA A 126 -10.39 0.05 1.68
N LYS A 127 -11.20 0.83 2.40
CA LYS A 127 -11.57 0.54 3.78
C LYS A 127 -12.41 -0.72 3.92
N LYS A 128 -13.48 -0.88 3.10
CA LYS A 128 -14.36 -2.06 3.15
C LYS A 128 -13.62 -3.37 2.85
N LYS A 129 -12.64 -3.33 1.95
CA LYS A 129 -11.83 -4.50 1.57
C LYS A 129 -10.49 -4.57 2.31
N ARG A 130 -10.24 -3.65 3.26
CA ARG A 130 -8.99 -3.54 4.02
C ARG A 130 -7.73 -3.50 3.12
N LEU A 131 -7.85 -2.82 1.99
CA LEU A 131 -6.74 -2.65 1.06
C LEU A 131 -5.88 -1.45 1.49
N PRO A 132 -4.55 -1.57 1.39
CA PRO A 132 -3.66 -0.44 1.52
C PRO A 132 -3.97 0.62 0.46
N ILE A 133 -3.93 1.88 0.87
CA ILE A 133 -4.18 3.02 0.00
C ILE A 133 -3.10 4.08 0.16
N ILE A 134 -2.67 4.66 -0.95
CA ILE A 134 -1.86 5.88 -1.00
C ILE A 134 -2.73 7.05 -1.46
N THR A 135 -2.67 8.15 -0.71
CA THR A 135 -3.35 9.41 -1.04
C THR A 135 -2.32 10.52 -1.24
N CYS A 136 -2.63 11.48 -2.11
CA CYS A 136 -1.83 12.69 -2.29
C CYS A 136 -2.55 13.89 -1.66
N THR A 137 -1.95 14.61 -0.73
CA THR A 137 -2.60 15.77 -0.11
C THR A 137 -1.56 16.81 0.27
N LYS A 138 -1.78 18.07 -0.13
CA LYS A 138 -0.89 19.21 0.18
C LYS A 138 0.58 18.94 -0.18
N GLY A 139 0.83 18.33 -1.34
CA GLY A 139 2.19 17.96 -1.78
C GLY A 139 2.87 16.83 -0.98
N GLY A 140 2.12 16.12 -0.14
CA GLY A 140 2.57 14.93 0.57
C GLY A 140 1.89 13.67 0.06
N LEU A 141 2.59 12.55 0.20
CA LEU A 141 2.06 11.21 -0.05
C LEU A 141 1.95 10.47 1.27
N GLU A 142 0.76 9.95 1.56
CA GLU A 142 0.46 9.21 2.78
C GLU A 142 -0.02 7.81 2.40
N ILE A 143 0.54 6.78 3.05
CA ILE A 143 0.00 5.43 2.97
C ILE A 143 -0.85 5.18 4.21
N LYS A 144 -2.02 4.59 4.02
CA LYS A 144 -2.86 4.01 5.07
C LYS A 144 -3.08 2.54 4.77
N ALA A 145 -3.03 1.71 5.80
CA ALA A 145 -3.31 0.29 5.67
C ALA A 145 -3.85 -0.22 7.00
N ASP A 146 -5.02 -0.85 6.93
CA ASP A 146 -5.65 -1.50 8.08
C ASP A 146 -5.31 -2.98 8.02
N PHE A 147 -4.10 -3.33 8.45
CA PHE A 147 -3.75 -4.73 8.69
C PHE A 147 -4.35 -5.12 10.04
N GLU A 148 -5.20 -6.15 10.06
CA GLU A 148 -5.15 -7.05 11.20
C GLU A 148 -3.76 -7.68 11.16
N ILE A 149 -3.01 -7.56 12.25
CA ILE A 149 -1.78 -8.33 12.43
C ILE A 149 -2.23 -9.78 12.47
N VAL A 150 -2.27 -10.44 11.31
CA VAL A 150 -2.28 -11.89 11.29
C VAL A 150 -0.97 -12.26 11.98
N PRO A 151 -1.00 -13.00 13.11
CA PRO A 151 0.22 -13.50 13.70
C PRO A 151 0.99 -14.13 12.56
N VAL A 152 2.22 -13.67 12.36
CA VAL A 152 3.10 -14.32 11.41
C VAL A 152 3.15 -15.76 11.89
N ASP A 153 2.56 -16.66 11.13
CA ASP A 153 2.82 -18.09 11.30
C ASP A 153 4.28 -18.21 10.86
N THR A 154 5.18 -17.90 11.80
CA THR A 154 6.59 -18.11 11.66
C THR A 154 6.66 -19.61 11.51
N GLY A 155 6.77 -20.10 10.28
CA GLY A 155 6.97 -21.50 9.94
C GLY A 155 8.29 -22.05 10.49
N ILE A 156 8.73 -21.58 11.66
CA ILE A 156 9.60 -22.27 12.58
C ILE A 156 8.75 -23.42 13.11
N ASN A 157 8.84 -24.54 12.41
CA ASN A 157 8.58 -25.85 12.99
C ASN A 157 9.74 -26.11 13.98
N SER A 158 9.84 -25.31 15.04
CA SER A 158 10.75 -25.60 16.14
C SER A 158 10.03 -26.67 16.93
N GLY A 159 10.44 -27.93 16.76
CA GLY A 159 10.08 -29.03 17.65
C GLY A 159 10.63 -28.84 19.06
N VAL A 160 10.45 -27.64 19.60
CA VAL A 160 10.83 -27.18 20.92
C VAL A 160 9.61 -27.50 21.78
N SER A 161 9.77 -28.49 22.65
CA SER A 161 8.73 -28.90 23.58
C SER A 161 8.38 -27.76 24.53
N ALA A 162 7.18 -27.79 25.10
CA ALA A 162 6.73 -26.82 26.09
C ALA A 162 7.74 -26.66 27.26
N ASP A 163 8.47 -27.72 27.59
CA ASP A 163 9.49 -27.72 28.65
C ASP A 163 10.71 -26.86 28.30
N GLU A 164 11.10 -26.82 27.03
CA GLU A 164 12.24 -26.03 26.54
C GLU A 164 11.88 -24.53 26.53
N ILE A 165 10.63 -24.20 26.20
CA ILE A 165 10.09 -22.82 26.31
C ILE A 165 10.06 -22.37 27.78
N ALA A 166 9.57 -23.23 28.68
CA ALA A 166 9.53 -22.94 30.10
C ALA A 166 10.93 -22.72 30.70
N ARG A 167 11.93 -23.49 30.25
CA ARG A 167 13.34 -23.28 30.66
C ARG A 167 13.89 -21.93 30.22
N LEU A 168 13.61 -21.50 28.99
CA LEU A 168 14.09 -20.23 28.45
C LEU A 168 13.44 -19.02 29.14
N ASP A 169 12.14 -19.11 29.41
CA ASP A 169 11.43 -18.07 30.16
C ASP A 169 11.96 -17.95 31.60
N MET A 170 12.27 -19.09 32.25
CA MET A 170 12.85 -19.10 33.59
C MET A 170 14.27 -18.53 33.62
N ALA A 171 15.07 -18.79 32.57
CA ALA A 171 16.42 -18.23 32.45
C ALA A 171 16.39 -16.71 32.27
N LEU A 172 15.49 -16.19 31.42
CA LEU A 172 15.29 -14.75 31.25
C LEU A 172 14.82 -14.06 32.52
N TYR A 173 13.91 -14.70 33.27
CA TYR A 173 13.43 -14.16 34.55
C TYR A 173 14.53 -14.09 35.61
N ASN A 174 15.44 -15.06 35.62
CA ASN A 174 16.58 -15.08 36.55
C ASN A 174 17.66 -14.06 36.17
N ASP A 175 17.93 -13.86 34.89
CA ASP A 175 18.90 -12.85 34.41
C ASP A 175 18.43 -11.42 34.75
N ILE A 176 17.13 -11.12 34.62
CA ILE A 176 16.58 -9.80 34.96
C ILE A 176 16.71 -9.51 36.47
N ASN A 177 16.59 -10.55 37.31
CA ASN A 177 16.68 -10.41 38.76
C ASN A 177 18.12 -10.38 39.31
N GLN A 178 19.12 -10.79 38.53
CA GLN A 178 20.54 -10.66 38.94
C GLN A 178 21.07 -9.22 38.83
N TYR A 179 20.42 -8.34 38.06
CA TYR A 179 20.84 -6.93 37.92
C TYR A 179 20.10 -5.94 38.83
N SER A 180 19.18 -6.42 39.68
CA SER A 180 18.38 -5.57 40.58
C SER A 180 18.85 -5.58 42.05
N ILE A 181 20.01 -6.20 42.34
CA ILE A 181 20.59 -6.16 43.69
C ILE A 181 22.10 -5.89 43.57
N ASN A 182 22.46 -4.61 43.59
CA ASN A 182 23.63 -4.18 44.32
C ASN A 182 23.31 -2.79 44.93
N PRO A 183 23.51 -2.63 46.25
CA PRO A 183 22.99 -1.52 47.06
C PRO A 183 23.59 -0.16 46.75
#